data_AF-A0A7C4M5V2-F1
#
_entry.id   AF-A0A7C4M5V2-F1
#
_cell.length_a   1.000
_cell.length_b   1.000
_cell.length_c   1.000
_cell.angle_alpha   90.00
_cell.angle_beta   90.00
_cell.angle_gamma   90.00
#
_symmetry.space_group_name_H-M   'P 1'
#
loop_
_entity.id
_entity.type
_entity.pdbx_description
1 polymer ?
#
loop_
_entity_poly.entity_id
_entity_poly.type
_entity_poly.pdbx_seq_one_letter_code
_entity_poly.pdbx_strand_id
1 'polypeptide(L)' 'MSDVLSVRIPRDVKNKMELLKEVVDWNEEIRRFLESRVDELYRVKVIEEVRKVIEKLPEMPRGAVTSYLREDRDTY' A
#
# COMPACT_ATOMS: atom_id res chain seq x y z
N MET A 1 -20.40 -4.05 -2.85
CA MET A 1 -20.80 -2.95 -3.76
C MET A 1 -19.67 -2.80 -4.77
N SER A 2 -19.95 -2.73 -6.07
CA SER A 2 -18.91 -2.68 -7.11
C SER A 2 -19.21 -1.55 -8.09
N ASP A 3 -18.15 -0.86 -8.53
CA ASP A 3 -18.20 0.23 -9.51
C ASP A 3 -17.59 -0.20 -10.85
N VAL A 4 -18.00 0.45 -11.94
CA VAL A 4 -17.51 0.15 -13.29
C VAL A 4 -16.41 1.14 -13.68
N LEU A 5 -15.25 0.61 -14.05
CA LEU A 5 -14.13 1.37 -14.60
C LEU A 5 -14.01 1.14 -16.12
N SER A 6 -14.14 2.20 -16.92
CA SER A 6 -13.90 2.15 -18.36
C SER A 6 -12.52 2.72 -18.70
N VAL A 7 -11.62 1.90 -19.25
CA VAL A 7 -10.26 2.31 -19.62
C VAL A 7 -10.08 2.26 -21.13
N ARG A 8 -9.57 3.34 -21.72
CA ARG A 8 -9.16 3.35 -23.13
C ARG A 8 -7.80 2.67 -23.27
N ILE A 9 -7.73 1.67 -24.14
CA ILE A 9 -6.48 0.95 -24.47
C ILE A 9 -6.19 1.03 -25.98
N PRO A 10 -4.92 0.87 -26.41
CA PRO A 10 -4.58 0.76 -27.82
C PRO A 10 -5.33 -0.39 -28.50
N ARG A 11 -5.73 -0.19 -29.75
CA ARG A 11 -6.58 -1.14 -30.48
C ARG A 11 -5.90 -2.50 -30.68
N ASP A 12 -4.59 -2.50 -30.91
CA ASP A 12 -3.80 -3.73 -31.06
C ASP A 12 -3.78 -4.58 -29.79
N VAL A 13 -3.79 -3.95 -28.61
CA VAL A 13 -3.88 -4.66 -27.33
C VAL A 13 -5.24 -5.33 -27.20
N LYS A 14 -6.33 -4.60 -27.51
CA LYS A 14 -7.68 -5.16 -27.47
C LYS A 14 -7.83 -6.35 -28.42
N ASN A 15 -7.24 -6.26 -29.61
CA ASN A 15 -7.24 -7.37 -30.58
C ASN A 15 -6.51 -8.61 -30.03
N LYS A 16 -5.33 -8.43 -29.43
CA LYS A 16 -4.58 -9.54 -28.79
C LYS A 16 -5.35 -10.16 -27.63
N MET A 17 -6.01 -9.33 -26.81
CA MET A 17 -6.87 -9.82 -25.73
C MET A 17 -8.01 -10.68 -26.28
N GLU A 18 -8.67 -10.23 -27.35
CA GLU A 18 -9.76 -10.99 -27.98
C GLU A 18 -9.28 -12.34 -28.53
N LEU A 19 -8.08 -12.40 -29.13
CA LEU A 19 -7.47 -13.65 -29.62
C LEU A 19 -7.19 -14.65 -28.50
N LEU A 20 -6.95 -14.16 -27.28
CA LEU A 20 -6.56 -14.97 -26.12
C LEU A 20 -7.71 -15.23 -25.14
N LYS A 21 -8.93 -14.77 -25.45
CA LYS A 21 -10.09 -14.84 -24.53
C LYS A 21 -10.48 -16.26 -24.12
N GLU A 22 -10.18 -17.26 -24.95
CA GLU A 22 -10.47 -18.67 -24.67
C GLU A 22 -9.51 -19.27 -23.64
N VAL A 23 -8.38 -18.59 -23.39
CA VAL A 23 -7.32 -19.03 -22.47
C VAL A 23 -7.25 -18.13 -21.23
N VAL A 24 -7.64 -16.85 -21.35
CA VAL A 24 -7.53 -15.85 -20.30
C VAL A 24 -8.88 -15.19 -20.02
N ASP A 25 -9.35 -15.30 -18.77
CA ASP A 25 -10.43 -14.44 -18.27
C ASP A 25 -9.87 -13.05 -17.95
N TRP A 26 -9.97 -12.16 -18.93
CA TRP A 26 -9.46 -10.78 -18.79
C TRP A 26 -10.16 -9.98 -17.68
N ASN A 27 -11.42 -10.30 -17.34
CA ASN A 27 -12.09 -9.57 -16.27
C ASN A 27 -11.48 -9.93 -14.91
N GLU A 28 -11.25 -11.23 -14.68
CA GLU A 28 -10.62 -11.71 -13.46
C GLU A 28 -9.15 -11.28 -13.38
N GLU A 29 -8.40 -11.41 -14.48
CA GLU A 29 -6.99 -11.03 -14.55
C GLU A 29 -6.79 -9.54 -14.22
N ILE A 30 -7.58 -8.66 -14.84
CA ILE A 30 -7.51 -7.22 -14.60
C ILE A 30 -7.95 -6.89 -13.17
N ARG A 31 -9.01 -7.52 -12.67
CA ARG A 31 -9.49 -7.30 -11.30
C ARG A 31 -8.41 -7.64 -10.28
N ARG A 32 -7.84 -8.84 -10.36
CA ARG A 32 -6.77 -9.28 -9.44
C ARG A 32 -5.53 -8.42 -9.52
N PHE A 33 -5.14 -8.04 -10.74
CA PHE A 33 -4.02 -7.12 -10.93
C PHE A 33 -4.28 -5.77 -10.26
N LEU A 34 -5.47 -5.19 -10.45
CA LEU A 34 -5.81 -3.91 -9.85
C LEU A 34 -5.89 -4.00 -8.32
N GLU A 35 -6.54 -5.02 -7.77
CA GLU A 35 -6.64 -5.22 -6.32
C GLU A 35 -5.25 -5.34 -5.68
N SER A 36 -4.43 -6.26 -6.18
CA SER A 36 -3.07 -6.46 -5.66
C SER A 36 -2.19 -5.21 -5.79
N ARG A 37 -2.26 -4.52 -6.93
CA ARG A 37 -1.45 -3.32 -7.17
C ARG A 37 -1.89 -2.14 -6.32
N VAL A 38 -3.18 -1.95 -6.12
CA VAL A 38 -3.72 -0.90 -5.25
C VAL A 38 -3.33 -1.17 -3.80
N ASP A 39 -3.46 -2.41 -3.34
CA ASP A 39 -3.08 -2.82 -1.99
C ASP A 39 -1.60 -2.54 -1.69
N GLU A 40 -0.72 -2.94 -2.62
CA GLU A 40 0.72 -2.70 -2.52
C GLU A 40 1.03 -1.21 -2.40
N LEU A 41 0.52 -0.41 -3.33
CA LEU A 41 0.77 1.04 -3.36
C LEU A 41 0.15 1.76 -2.15
N TYR A 42 -1.01 1.31 -1.68
CA TYR A 42 -1.65 1.86 -0.51
C TYR A 42 -0.80 1.61 0.75
N ARG A 43 -0.28 0.39 0.93
CA ARG A 43 0.63 0.08 2.05
C ARG A 43 1.87 0.97 2.04
N VAL A 44 2.49 1.16 0.87
CA VAL A 44 3.65 2.05 0.73
C VAL A 44 3.29 3.47 1.15
N LYS A 45 2.18 4.00 0.63
CA LYS A 45 1.72 5.36 0.95
C LYS A 45 1.46 5.54 2.45
N VAL A 46 0.79 4.58 3.10
CA VAL A 46 0.51 4.63 4.54
C VAL A 46 1.81 4.68 5.35
N ILE A 47 2.80 3.84 4.99
CA ILE A 47 4.10 3.84 5.68
C ILE A 47 4.82 5.18 5.50
N GLU A 48 4.78 5.76 4.29
CA GLU A 48 5.36 7.08 4.05
C GLU A 48 4.67 8.19 4.85
N GLU A 49 3.35 8.15 4.99
CA GLU A 49 2.61 9.10 5.82
C GLU A 49 2.97 8.97 7.30
N VAL A 50 3.10 7.74 7.82
CA VAL A 50 3.57 7.49 9.19
C VAL A 50 4.98 8.03 9.40
N ARG A 51 5.90 7.80 8.46
CA ARG A 51 7.27 8.35 8.54
C ARG A 51 7.27 9.87 8.61
N LYS A 52 6.47 10.55 7.79
CA LYS A 52 6.33 12.01 7.82
C LYS A 52 5.79 12.54 9.14
N VAL A 53 4.94 11.76 9.84
CA VAL A 53 4.48 12.12 11.18
C VAL A 53 5.59 11.95 12.21
N ILE A 54 6.32 10.82 12.17
CA ILE A 54 7.44 10.54 13.08
C ILE A 54 8.56 11.59 12.92
N GLU A 55 8.91 11.97 11.68
CA GLU A 55 9.93 12.99 11.40
C GLU A 55 9.57 14.37 11.95
N LYS A 56 8.29 14.65 12.18
CA LYS A 56 7.83 15.90 12.80
C LYS A 56 7.83 15.85 14.32
N LEU A 57 8.00 14.69 14.93
CA LEU A 57 8.08 14.58 16.38
C LEU A 57 9.43 15.11 16.87
N PRO A 58 9.47 15.85 17.98
CA PRO A 58 10.72 16.31 18.55
C PRO A 58 11.60 15.13 18.95
N GLU A 59 12.90 15.24 18.71
CA GLU A 59 13.85 14.24 19.20
C GLU A 59 13.81 14.20 20.74
N MET A 60 13.71 12.99 21.29
CA MET A 60 13.75 12.82 22.73
C MET A 60 15.11 13.25 23.29
N PRO A 61 15.14 13.89 24.48
CA PRO A 61 16.38 14.23 25.15
C PRO A 61 17.28 13.01 25.32
N ARG A 62 18.60 13.19 25.16
CA ARG A 62 19.56 12.10 25.39
C ARG A 62 19.38 11.54 26.81
N GLY A 63 19.24 10.23 26.92
CA GLY A 63 19.05 9.53 28.19
C GLY A 63 17.60 9.38 28.63
N ALA A 64 16.61 9.90 27.88
CA ALA A 64 15.20 9.81 28.25
C ALA A 64 14.70 8.35 28.33
N VAL A 65 15.16 7.46 27.45
CA VAL A 65 14.85 6.01 27.55
C VAL A 65 15.44 5.40 28.82
N THR A 66 16.68 5.76 29.17
CA THR A 66 17.36 5.25 30.38
C THR A 66 16.72 5.78 31.66
N SER A 67 16.22 7.03 31.67
CA SER A 67 15.49 7.58 32.81
C SER A 67 14.13 6.90 32.97
N TYR A 68 13.37 6.70 31.89
CA TYR A 68 12.08 5.99 31.97
C TYR A 68 12.23 4.56 32.48
N LEU A 69 13.25 3.82 32.02
CA LEU A 69 13.51 2.46 32.48
C LEU A 69 14.01 2.41 33.94
N ARG A 70 14.71 3.45 34.42
CA ARG A 70 15.12 3.55 35.83
C ARG A 70 13.94 3.87 36.73
N GLU A 71 13.10 4.83 36.35
CA GLU A 71 11.89 5.19 37.09
C GLU A 71 10.95 3.98 37.22
N ASP A 72 10.73 3.22 36.15
CA ASP A 72 9.86 2.05 36.17
C ASP A 72 10.42 0.92 37.06
N ARG A 73 11.75 0.73 37.06
CA ARG A 73 12.42 -0.27 37.90
C ARG A 73 12.45 0.11 39.37
N ASP A 74 12.63 1.38 39.68
CA ASP A 74 12.75 1.87 41.06
C ASP A 74 11.36 2.06 41.72
N THR A 75 10.26 1.74 41.00
CA THR A 75 8.86 1.78 41.48
C THR A 75 8.36 0.43 42.03
N TYR A 76 9.20 -0.63 42.09
CA TYR A 76 8.86 -1.95 42.65
C TYR A 76 9.70 -2.31 43.88
#